data_AF-A0A645EFX8-F1
#
_entry.id   AF-A0A645EFX8-F1
#
_cell.length_a   1.000
_cell.length_b   1.000
_cell.length_c   1.000
_cell.angle_alpha   90.00
_cell.angle_beta   90.00
_cell.angle_gamma   90.00
#
_symmetry.space_group_name_H-M   'P 1'
#
loop_
_entity.id
_entity.type
_entity.pdbx_description
1 polymer ?
#
loop_
_entity_poly.entity_id
_entity_poly.type
_entity_poly.pdbx_seq_one_letter_code
_entity_poly.pdbx_strand_id
1 'polypeptide(L)' 'MVNIINFIQAVDIVVPGFAARETLLYSPELKFYSNRIKMDGDFNTNVAGLYCLGDSSGWTRGLMMASVMGVLMGRKL' A
#
# COMPACT_ATOMS: atom_id res chain seq x y z
N MET A 1 9.64 -13.15 19.83
CA MET A 1 9.79 -13.33 18.37
C MET A 1 9.92 -11.94 17.77
N VAL A 2 11.12 -11.62 17.24
CA VAL A 2 11.51 -10.51 16.34
C VAL A 2 11.10 -9.08 16.70
N ASN A 3 11.95 -8.37 17.46
CA ASN A 3 12.00 -6.91 17.39
C ASN A 3 12.80 -6.47 16.13
N ILE A 4 12.77 -5.19 15.80
CA ILE A 4 13.42 -4.67 14.57
C ILE A 4 14.93 -4.93 14.54
N ILE A 5 15.60 -4.94 15.70
CA ILE A 5 17.04 -5.21 15.80
C ILE A 5 17.33 -6.66 15.40
N ASN A 6 16.59 -7.62 15.98
CA ASN A 6 16.74 -9.04 15.65
C ASN A 6 16.40 -9.32 14.19
N PHE A 7 15.42 -8.61 13.61
CA PHE A 7 15.11 -8.69 12.19
C PHE A 7 16.29 -8.22 11.33
N ILE A 8 16.84 -7.03 11.60
CA ILE A 8 17.99 -6.48 10.87
C ILE A 8 19.18 -7.45 10.92
N GLN A 9 19.50 -7.99 12.11
CA GLN A 9 20.58 -8.96 12.29
C GLN A 9 20.32 -10.29 11.55
N ALA A 10 19.09 -10.79 11.55
CA ALA A 10 18.74 -12.02 10.85
C ALA A 10 18.80 -11.85 9.32
N VAL A 11 18.40 -10.69 8.80
CA VAL A 11 18.48 -10.40 7.36
C VAL A 11 19.93 -10.26 6.91
N ASP A 12 20.83 -9.73 7.75
CA ASP A 12 22.26 -9.61 7.43
C ASP A 12 22.94 -10.97 7.14
N ILE A 13 22.46 -12.06 7.76
CA ILE A 13 22.93 -13.42 7.48
C ILE A 13 22.62 -13.83 6.02
N VAL A 14 21.46 -13.39 5.50
CA VAL A 14 20.99 -13.71 4.15
C VAL A 14 21.52 -12.71 3.11
N VAL A 15 21.63 -11.45 3.50
CA VAL A 15 22.08 -10.32 2.67
C VAL A 15 23.19 -9.59 3.43
N PRO A 16 24.46 -9.99 3.27
CA PRO A 16 25.57 -9.39 4.00
C PRO A 16 25.67 -7.88 3.76
N GLY A 17 25.78 -7.12 4.85
CA GLY A 17 25.83 -5.64 4.83
C GLY A 17 24.47 -4.98 5.09
N PHE A 18 23.39 -5.74 5.28
CA PHE A 18 22.10 -5.19 5.66
C PHE A 18 22.15 -4.47 7.02
N ALA A 19 22.93 -5.00 7.97
CA ALA A 19 23.11 -4.40 9.30
C ALA A 19 24.28 -3.40 9.37
N ALA A 20 24.81 -2.94 8.23
CA ALA A 20 25.95 -2.03 8.19
C ALA A 20 25.61 -0.65 8.79
N ARG A 21 26.62 0.05 9.32
CA ARG A 21 26.41 1.32 10.04
C ARG A 21 26.01 2.47 9.12
N GLU A 22 26.27 2.31 7.83
CA GLU A 22 25.98 3.28 6.78
C GLU A 22 24.53 3.12 6.25
N THR A 23 23.84 2.04 6.62
CA THR A 23 22.45 1.79 6.23
C THR A 23 21.50 2.68 7.04
N LEU A 24 20.75 3.52 6.34
CA LEU A 24 19.74 4.40 6.96
C LEU A 24 18.45 3.64 7.25
N LEU A 25 18.03 3.63 8.52
CA LEU A 25 16.71 3.18 8.91
C LEU A 25 15.70 4.34 8.80
N TYR A 26 14.76 4.25 7.86
CA TYR A 26 13.67 5.21 7.70
C TYR A 26 12.39 4.70 8.40
N SER A 27 11.83 5.48 9.32
CA SER A 27 10.68 5.12 10.15
C SER A 27 10.05 6.37 10.78
N PRO A 28 8.74 6.39 11.10
CA PRO A 28 7.75 5.34 10.89
C PRO A 28 7.15 5.38 9.48
N GLU A 29 6.97 4.20 8.88
CA GLU A 29 6.17 4.06 7.68
C GLU A 29 4.71 3.78 8.08
N LEU A 30 3.83 4.75 7.83
CA LEU A 30 2.40 4.62 8.09
C LEU A 30 1.66 4.35 6.78
N LYS A 31 1.00 3.20 6.69
CA LYS A 31 0.18 2.80 5.53
C LYS A 31 -1.24 2.48 5.99
N PHE A 32 -2.23 3.19 5.46
CA PHE A 32 -3.64 3.06 5.85
C PHE A 32 -4.38 1.90 5.17
N TYR A 33 -3.71 0.76 4.97
CA TYR A 33 -4.27 -0.37 4.21
C TYR A 33 -5.49 -1.04 4.83
N SER A 34 -5.76 -0.80 6.12
CA SER A 34 -6.93 -1.30 6.83
C SER A 34 -8.20 -0.49 6.55
N ASN A 35 -8.08 0.75 6.07
CA ASN A 35 -9.22 1.61 5.79
C ASN A 35 -9.65 1.42 4.34
N ARG A 36 -10.63 0.54 4.12
CA ARG A 36 -11.24 0.33 2.80
C ARG A 36 -12.55 1.10 2.71
N ILE A 37 -12.66 1.94 1.69
CA ILE A 37 -13.93 2.57 1.36
C ILE A 37 -14.86 1.49 0.82
N LYS A 38 -16.07 1.37 1.38
CA LYS A 38 -17.06 0.42 0.89
C LYS A 38 -17.57 0.88 -0.48
N MET A 39 -17.46 0.00 -1.47
CA MET A 39 -17.93 0.24 -2.84
C MET A 39 -18.65 -0.99 -3.38
N ASP A 40 -19.47 -0.80 -4.40
CA ASP A 40 -20.05 -1.88 -5.20
C ASP A 40 -19.15 -2.28 -6.39
N GLY A 41 -19.65 -3.18 -7.25
CA GLY A 41 -18.93 -3.63 -8.46
C GLY A 41 -18.74 -2.56 -9.54
N ASP A 42 -19.40 -1.41 -9.39
CA ASP A 42 -19.35 -0.27 -10.30
C ASP A 42 -18.59 0.93 -9.71
N PHE A 43 -17.87 0.72 -8.59
CA PHE A 43 -17.10 1.74 -7.86
C PHE A 43 -17.95 2.84 -7.20
N ASN A 44 -19.26 2.65 -7.06
CA ASN A 44 -20.08 3.62 -6.35
C ASN A 44 -19.83 3.51 -4.84
N THR A 45 -19.70 4.66 -4.18
CA THR A 45 -19.68 4.75 -2.72
C THR A 45 -21.10 4.97 -2.18
N ASN A 46 -21.25 5.10 -0.86
CA ASN A 46 -22.51 5.51 -0.25
C ASN A 46 -22.87 6.99 -0.49
N VAL A 47 -21.99 7.76 -1.14
CA VAL A 47 -22.20 9.16 -1.52
C VAL A 47 -22.30 9.23 -3.05
N ALA A 48 -23.46 9.65 -3.55
CA ALA A 48 -23.71 9.72 -4.98
C ALA A 48 -22.73 10.68 -5.68
N GLY A 49 -22.15 10.23 -6.80
CA GLY A 49 -21.16 11.00 -7.58
C GLY A 49 -19.76 11.06 -6.98
N LEU A 50 -19.52 10.44 -5.81
CA LEU A 50 -18.19 10.33 -5.22
C LEU A 50 -17.58 8.97 -5.53
N TYR A 51 -16.46 8.99 -6.25
CA TYR A 51 -15.69 7.81 -6.62
C TYR A 51 -14.32 7.84 -5.94
N CYS A 52 -13.97 6.74 -5.25
CA CYS A 52 -12.67 6.56 -4.62
C CYS A 52 -11.91 5.46 -5.35
N LEU A 53 -10.85 5.81 -6.08
CA LEU A 53 -10.07 4.87 -6.89
C LEU A 53 -8.61 4.87 -6.46
N GLY A 54 -7.88 3.80 -6.82
CA GLY A 54 -6.47 3.69 -6.46
C GLY A 54 -6.26 3.62 -4.95
N ASP A 55 -5.10 4.06 -4.48
CA ASP A 55 -4.67 3.78 -3.10
C ASP A 55 -5.55 4.48 -2.05
N SER A 56 -6.21 5.59 -2.41
CA SER A 56 -7.17 6.28 -1.55
C SER A 56 -8.43 5.46 -1.27
N SER A 57 -8.75 4.48 -2.12
CA SER A 57 -9.89 3.57 -1.92
C SER A 57 -9.60 2.48 -0.88
N GLY A 58 -8.32 2.19 -0.61
CA GLY A 58 -7.88 1.05 0.19
C GLY A 58 -7.97 -0.32 -0.50
N TRP A 59 -8.43 -0.38 -1.76
CA TRP A 59 -8.56 -1.61 -2.54
C TRP A 59 -7.34 -1.94 -3.40
N THR A 60 -6.43 -0.98 -3.59
CA THR A 60 -5.19 -1.18 -4.35
C THR A 60 -3.96 -1.21 -3.44
N ARG A 61 -2.88 -1.78 -3.94
CA ARG A 61 -1.59 -1.90 -3.25
C ARG A 61 -0.41 -1.61 -4.18
N GLY A 62 -0.65 -0.78 -5.20
CA GLY A 62 0.33 -0.52 -6.22
C GLY A 62 -0.23 0.12 -7.47
N LEU A 63 0.69 0.65 -8.26
CA LEU A 63 0.42 1.47 -9.44
C LEU A 63 -0.46 0.74 -10.47
N MET A 64 -0.20 -0.55 -10.72
CA MET A 64 -0.96 -1.29 -11.73
C MET A 64 -2.46 -1.37 -11.40
N MET A 65 -2.81 -1.73 -10.16
CA MET A 65 -4.20 -1.84 -9.73
C MET A 65 -4.89 -0.47 -9.74
N ALA A 66 -4.20 0.57 -9.27
CA ALA A 66 -4.71 1.94 -9.28
C ALA A 66 -4.98 2.43 -10.71
N SER A 67 -4.06 2.17 -11.64
CA SER A 67 -4.22 2.51 -13.05
C SER A 67 -5.39 1.77 -13.69
N VAL A 68 -5.56 0.47 -13.42
CA VAL A 68 -6.69 -0.32 -13.97
C VAL A 68 -8.02 0.23 -13.47
N MET A 69 -8.15 0.58 -12.18
CA MET A 69 -9.35 1.22 -11.66
C MET A 69 -9.66 2.54 -12.37
N GLY A 70 -8.65 3.36 -12.60
CA GLY A 70 -8.80 4.61 -13.36
C GLY A 70 -9.30 4.40 -14.79
N VAL A 71 -8.72 3.42 -15.51
CA VAL A 71 -9.15 3.08 -16.88
C VAL A 71 -10.59 2.55 -16.91
N LEU A 72 -10.96 1.69 -15.96
CA LEU A 72 -12.32 1.14 -15.89
C LEU A 72 -13.35 2.23 -15.59
N MET A 73 -13.05 3.15 -14.66
CA MET A 73 -13.94 4.25 -14.35
C MET A 73 -14.06 5.24 -15.52
N GLY A 74 -12.93 5.62 -16.14
CA GLY A 74 -12.90 6.55 -17.26
C GLY A 74 -13.61 6.05 -18.53
N ARG A 75 -13.88 4.75 -18.64
CA ARG A 75 -14.68 4.16 -19.72
C ARG A 75 -16.19 4.10 -19.41
N LYS A 76 -16.58 4.28 -18.14
CA LYS A 76 -17.98 4.25 -17.70
C LYS A 76 -18.61 5.65 -17.60
N LEU A 77 -17.79 6.68 -17.38
CA LEU A 77 -18.17 8.10 -17.48
C LEU A 77 -18.34 8.51 -18.94
#